data_AF-A0A523TD72-F1
#
_entry.id   AF-A0A523TD72-F1
#
_cell.length_a   1.000
_cell.length_b   1.000
_cell.length_c   1.000
_cell.angle_alpha   90.00
_cell.angle_beta   90.00
_cell.angle_gamma   90.00
#
_symmetry.space_group_name_H-M   'P 1'
#
loop_
_entity.id
_entity.type
_entity.pdbx_description
1 polymer ?
#
loop_
_entity_poly.entity_id
_entity_poly.type
_entity_poly.pdbx_seq_one_letter_code
_entity_poly.pdbx_strand_id
1 'polypeptide(L)'
;MSYVKKERSVPMRRVKLEKWVITLVVIVLVMGVALTSSLAQNPVTIKFAHFYDPMAGPGHIMNIEWLEKTVAAFEEENPGIKVEFEWAKWDEIDIRSIRDYAAGIPHDVMMSSPQLMPKHAIAGDYLDLTSYVAKWPKPRAEDINWTPVWGKLFPLGIPLGIHTRTTVYRRDFFERYGLDPDRVPEDLESLIEYAQFLTRDTDGDGRTDIWGLGMYFGASRATIELYFAPYIWNFDGKLWDPETKRADFASEAGVKATRFVYDLVNTYKVTPEWSTVGTYDEVGLINFLNGTYAMFTGFGSYWIGPLEDKGWVTGIFPPKPYGKATVADVFVAATKPQAQFTNAWGLSINKLSEHPDESFKFIDFIVTPERLVDYPDAGLPTLLSLWDKPELQTDFYQKWLKAAMYGKSMPYTAYYGELADTVAAALQEILIKKVPIEATLKKFEDEYNAKYAGE
;
A
#
# COMPACT_ATOMS: atom_id res chain seq x y z
N MET A 1 88.15 1.68 -77.46
CA MET A 1 88.63 2.51 -76.34
C MET A 1 87.93 2.02 -75.08
N SER A 2 88.64 1.24 -74.26
CA SER A 2 88.11 0.62 -73.04
C SER A 2 88.04 1.64 -71.91
N TYR A 3 86.98 1.64 -71.11
CA TYR A 3 87.04 2.15 -69.75
C TYR A 3 86.27 1.24 -68.79
N VAL A 4 87.04 0.72 -67.84
CA VAL A 4 86.66 -0.13 -66.70
C VAL A 4 85.85 0.68 -65.70
N LYS A 5 84.81 0.08 -65.08
CA LYS A 5 84.27 0.58 -63.82
C LYS A 5 83.92 -0.55 -62.85
N LYS A 6 84.65 -0.50 -61.72
CA LYS A 6 84.61 -1.28 -60.48
C LYS A 6 83.20 -1.62 -59.97
N GLU A 7 83.01 -2.90 -59.63
CA GLU A 7 82.01 -3.36 -58.66
C GLU A 7 82.48 -3.04 -57.21
N ARG A 8 81.53 -2.63 -56.36
CA ARG A 8 81.65 -2.63 -54.90
C ARG A 8 80.50 -3.46 -54.34
N SER A 9 80.83 -4.46 -53.53
CA SER A 9 79.90 -5.31 -52.78
C SER A 9 79.42 -4.62 -51.49
N VAL A 10 78.15 -4.86 -51.13
CA VAL A 10 77.58 -4.59 -49.80
C VAL A 10 76.89 -5.88 -49.32
N PRO A 11 77.12 -6.36 -48.08
CA PRO A 11 76.45 -7.55 -47.58
C PRO A 11 75.05 -7.22 -47.05
N MET A 12 74.04 -7.97 -47.48
CA MET A 12 72.69 -7.92 -46.91
C MET A 12 72.67 -8.60 -45.53
N ARG A 13 72.33 -7.83 -44.48
CA ARG A 13 71.94 -8.36 -43.16
C ARG A 13 70.54 -9.00 -43.26
N ARG A 14 70.48 -10.34 -43.34
CA ARG A 14 69.29 -11.11 -42.91
C ARG A 14 69.41 -11.33 -41.40
N VAL A 15 68.74 -10.54 -40.57
CA VAL A 15 68.14 -10.94 -39.27
C VAL A 15 67.38 -9.71 -38.77
N LYS A 16 66.05 -9.68 -38.89
CA LYS A 16 65.15 -8.85 -38.06
C LYS A 16 63.66 -9.09 -38.31
N LEU A 17 63.27 -9.73 -39.42
CA LEU A 17 61.84 -9.89 -39.76
C LEU A 17 61.10 -10.93 -38.88
N GLU A 18 61.76 -12.02 -38.48
CA GLU A 18 61.10 -13.14 -37.77
C GLU A 18 60.61 -12.81 -36.36
N LYS A 19 61.29 -11.91 -35.63
CA LYS A 19 60.89 -11.53 -34.26
C LYS A 19 59.65 -10.62 -34.22
N TRP A 20 59.39 -9.86 -35.27
CA TRP A 20 58.21 -9.00 -35.34
C TRP A 20 56.95 -9.78 -35.72
N VAL A 21 57.07 -10.78 -36.60
CA VAL A 21 55.94 -11.64 -36.99
C VAL A 21 55.47 -12.51 -35.82
N ILE A 22 56.40 -13.08 -35.04
CA ILE A 22 56.04 -13.88 -33.86
C ILE A 22 55.38 -13.03 -32.77
N THR A 23 55.87 -11.81 -32.53
CA THR A 23 55.27 -10.89 -31.54
C THR A 23 53.86 -10.42 -31.97
N LEU A 24 53.65 -10.17 -33.27
CA LEU A 24 52.33 -9.78 -33.78
C LEU A 24 51.32 -10.94 -33.71
N VAL A 25 51.74 -12.17 -34.00
CA VAL A 25 50.89 -13.36 -33.91
C VAL A 25 50.50 -13.66 -32.46
N VAL A 26 51.42 -13.49 -31.51
CA VAL A 26 51.11 -13.66 -30.07
C VAL A 26 50.19 -12.55 -29.56
N ILE A 27 50.33 -11.30 -30.01
CA ILE A 27 49.42 -10.21 -29.64
C ILE A 27 48.01 -10.43 -30.23
N VAL A 28 47.91 -10.92 -31.46
CA VAL A 28 46.62 -11.27 -32.08
C VAL A 28 45.98 -12.51 -31.42
N LEU A 29 46.78 -13.47 -30.96
CA LEU A 29 46.27 -14.62 -30.18
C LEU A 29 45.85 -14.23 -28.75
N VAL A 30 46.58 -13.33 -28.08
CA VAL A 30 46.22 -12.85 -26.74
C VAL A 30 45.02 -11.90 -26.80
N MET A 31 44.89 -11.07 -27.84
CA MET A 31 43.66 -10.30 -28.09
C MET A 31 42.50 -11.20 -28.55
N GLY A 32 42.76 -12.27 -29.31
CA GLY A 32 41.75 -13.25 -29.72
C GLY A 32 41.22 -14.11 -28.56
N VAL A 33 42.03 -14.35 -27.54
CA VAL A 33 41.63 -15.05 -26.31
C VAL A 33 40.99 -14.11 -25.28
N ALA A 34 41.27 -12.81 -25.32
CA ALA A 34 40.51 -11.80 -24.57
C ALA A 34 39.15 -11.45 -25.20
N LEU A 35 38.91 -11.93 -26.43
CA LEU A 35 37.65 -11.82 -27.18
C LEU A 35 36.88 -13.15 -27.23
N THR A 36 37.19 -14.11 -26.35
CA THR A 36 36.24 -15.17 -26.04
C THR A 36 35.08 -14.55 -25.29
N SER A 37 34.14 -14.01 -26.06
CA SER A 37 32.71 -14.11 -25.81
C SER A 37 32.36 -14.29 -24.33
N SER A 38 32.19 -13.18 -23.61
CA SER A 38 30.94 -13.11 -22.86
C SER A 38 29.86 -13.37 -23.92
N LEU A 39 29.39 -14.61 -24.01
CA LEU A 39 28.10 -14.86 -24.60
C LEU A 39 27.20 -13.94 -23.80
N ALA A 40 26.84 -12.79 -24.37
CA ALA A 40 25.79 -11.97 -23.83
C ALA A 40 24.57 -12.89 -23.91
N GLN A 41 24.32 -13.61 -22.81
CA GLN A 41 23.05 -14.28 -22.60
C GLN A 41 22.01 -13.22 -22.91
N ASN A 42 21.07 -13.56 -23.79
CA ASN A 42 19.94 -12.67 -24.04
C ASN A 42 19.39 -12.27 -22.67
N PRO A 43 19.18 -10.97 -22.41
CA PRO A 43 18.78 -10.52 -21.09
C PRO A 43 17.50 -11.25 -20.69
N VAL A 44 17.47 -11.77 -19.47
CA VAL A 44 16.27 -12.33 -18.86
C VAL A 44 15.27 -11.20 -18.73
N THR A 45 14.05 -11.38 -19.21
CA THR A 45 13.00 -10.37 -19.07
C THR A 45 11.99 -10.89 -18.05
N ILE A 46 11.86 -10.18 -16.93
CA ILE A 46 10.82 -10.44 -15.94
C ILE A 46 9.67 -9.46 -16.15
N LYS A 47 8.45 -9.94 -15.93
CA LYS A 47 7.24 -9.13 -15.99
C LYS A 47 6.78 -8.70 -14.62
N PHE A 48 6.60 -7.41 -14.41
CA PHE A 48 6.08 -6.86 -13.17
C PHE A 48 4.65 -6.33 -13.34
N ALA A 49 3.69 -7.05 -12.77
CA ALA A 49 2.29 -6.66 -12.78
C ALA A 49 1.98 -5.61 -11.70
N HIS A 50 1.44 -4.46 -12.10
CA HIS A 50 1.03 -3.36 -11.21
C HIS A 50 -0.33 -2.79 -11.63
N PHE A 51 -0.89 -1.90 -10.80
CA PHE A 51 -2.19 -1.27 -11.07
C PHE A 51 -2.16 0.25 -11.12
N TYR A 52 -0.99 0.89 -11.00
CA TYR A 52 -0.91 2.33 -11.16
C TYR A 52 -1.28 2.75 -12.60
N ASP A 53 -2.29 3.62 -12.72
CA ASP A 53 -2.78 4.17 -13.97
C ASP A 53 -2.51 5.70 -13.99
N PRO A 54 -1.61 6.21 -14.84
CA PRO A 54 -1.36 7.64 -14.98
C PRO A 54 -2.63 8.48 -15.24
N MET A 55 -3.68 7.87 -15.80
CA MET A 55 -4.96 8.54 -16.05
C MET A 55 -5.84 8.70 -14.79
N ALA A 56 -5.53 8.00 -13.70
CA ALA A 56 -6.30 8.02 -12.46
C ALA A 56 -5.96 9.21 -11.54
N GLY A 57 -4.91 9.98 -11.85
CA GLY A 57 -4.61 11.26 -11.19
C GLY A 57 -3.16 11.41 -10.70
N PRO A 58 -2.83 12.56 -10.07
CA PRO A 58 -1.45 12.92 -9.72
C PRO A 58 -0.72 11.88 -8.86
N GLY A 59 -1.41 11.25 -7.90
CA GLY A 59 -0.80 10.20 -7.08
C GLY A 59 -0.36 8.97 -7.88
N HIS A 60 -1.12 8.59 -8.92
CA HIS A 60 -0.72 7.46 -9.78
C HIS A 60 0.43 7.83 -10.72
N ILE A 61 0.49 9.07 -11.19
CA ILE A 61 1.61 9.58 -11.97
C ILE A 61 2.91 9.48 -11.14
N MET A 62 2.89 9.95 -9.89
CA MET A 62 4.04 9.85 -9.00
C MET A 62 4.49 8.40 -8.79
N ASN A 63 3.54 7.46 -8.61
CA ASN A 63 3.84 6.04 -8.46
C ASN A 63 4.49 5.42 -9.69
N ILE A 64 4.02 5.77 -10.90
CA ILE A 64 4.63 5.29 -12.15
C ILE A 64 6.03 5.87 -12.34
N GLU A 65 6.22 7.17 -12.11
CA GLU A 65 7.55 7.79 -12.20
C GLU A 65 8.54 7.15 -11.23
N TRP A 66 8.09 6.84 -10.01
CA TRP A 66 8.90 6.12 -9.02
C TRP A 66 9.25 4.69 -9.48
N LEU A 67 8.27 3.97 -10.06
CA LEU A 67 8.51 2.62 -10.60
C LEU A 67 9.49 2.64 -11.77
N GLU A 68 9.32 3.54 -12.73
CA GLU A 68 10.21 3.68 -13.88
C GLU A 68 11.65 3.99 -13.44
N LYS A 69 11.82 4.92 -12.49
CA LYS A 69 13.12 5.24 -11.89
C LYS A 69 13.74 4.03 -11.17
N THR A 70 12.93 3.28 -10.43
CA THR A 70 13.37 2.09 -9.70
C THR A 70 13.79 0.98 -10.65
N VAL A 71 13.00 0.73 -11.71
CA VAL A 71 13.34 -0.22 -12.77
C VAL A 71 14.62 0.19 -13.50
N ALA A 72 14.75 1.46 -13.91
CA ALA A 72 15.94 1.93 -14.60
C ALA A 72 17.22 1.70 -13.77
N ALA A 73 17.16 2.00 -12.47
CA ALA A 73 18.29 1.75 -11.57
C ALA A 73 18.56 0.26 -11.38
N PHE A 74 17.51 -0.57 -11.28
CA PHE A 74 17.66 -2.02 -11.20
C PHE A 74 18.36 -2.58 -12.45
N GLU A 75 17.92 -2.19 -13.64
CA GLU A 75 18.50 -2.66 -14.91
C GLU A 75 19.94 -2.17 -15.11
N GLU A 76 20.28 -0.97 -14.63
CA GLU A 76 21.66 -0.47 -14.64
C GLU A 76 22.58 -1.32 -13.76
N GLU A 77 22.12 -1.69 -12.57
CA GLU A 77 22.86 -2.57 -11.64
C GLU A 77 22.83 -4.05 -12.05
N ASN A 78 21.91 -4.41 -12.95
CA ASN A 78 21.66 -5.78 -13.39
C ASN A 78 21.54 -5.85 -14.93
N PRO A 79 22.61 -5.61 -15.69
CA PRO A 79 22.55 -5.48 -17.16
C PRO A 79 22.08 -6.75 -17.90
N GLY A 80 22.00 -7.89 -17.22
CA GLY A 80 21.46 -9.15 -17.74
C GLY A 80 19.97 -9.37 -17.46
N ILE A 81 19.29 -8.44 -16.79
CA ILE A 81 17.86 -8.54 -16.43
C ILE A 81 17.13 -7.28 -16.94
N LYS A 82 15.97 -7.49 -17.55
CA LYS A 82 15.03 -6.46 -17.98
C LYS A 82 13.71 -6.61 -17.26
N VAL A 83 13.04 -5.49 -16.99
CA VAL A 83 11.73 -5.48 -16.34
C VAL A 83 10.71 -4.86 -17.27
N GLU A 84 9.70 -5.63 -17.65
CA GLU A 84 8.55 -5.15 -18.41
C GLU A 84 7.33 -5.01 -17.51
N PHE A 85 6.62 -3.90 -17.63
CA PHE A 85 5.39 -3.69 -16.86
C PHE A 85 4.20 -4.42 -17.49
N GLU A 86 3.39 -5.04 -16.64
CA GLU A 86 2.04 -5.50 -16.98
C GLU A 86 1.03 -4.69 -16.16
N TRP A 87 0.12 -4.00 -16.83
CA TRP A 87 -0.93 -3.27 -16.12
C TRP A 87 -2.17 -4.15 -15.94
N ALA A 88 -2.80 -4.05 -14.77
CA ALA A 88 -4.14 -4.54 -14.49
C ALA A 88 -4.89 -3.51 -13.64
N LYS A 89 -6.22 -3.44 -13.76
CA LYS A 89 -7.01 -2.63 -12.83
C LYS A 89 -6.81 -3.15 -11.40
N TRP A 90 -6.78 -2.24 -10.42
CA TRP A 90 -6.57 -2.56 -9.00
C TRP A 90 -7.47 -3.71 -8.50
N ASP A 91 -8.78 -3.62 -8.69
CA ASP A 91 -9.74 -4.64 -8.25
C ASP A 91 -9.62 -5.99 -8.99
N GLU A 92 -8.82 -6.05 -10.05
CA GLU A 92 -8.72 -7.19 -10.95
C GLU A 92 -7.37 -7.93 -10.85
N ILE A 93 -6.32 -7.30 -10.30
CA ILE A 93 -4.95 -7.84 -10.37
C ILE A 93 -4.79 -9.19 -9.66
N ASP A 94 -5.31 -9.33 -8.44
CA ASP A 94 -5.24 -10.57 -7.67
C ASP A 94 -6.08 -11.69 -8.33
N ILE A 95 -7.29 -11.35 -8.80
CA ILE A 95 -8.19 -12.29 -9.49
C ILE A 95 -7.61 -12.73 -10.83
N ARG A 96 -6.93 -11.82 -11.55
CA ARG A 96 -6.20 -12.12 -12.76
C ARG A 96 -5.10 -13.12 -12.48
N SER A 97 -4.28 -12.93 -11.43
CA SER A 97 -3.21 -13.87 -11.09
C SER A 97 -3.72 -15.29 -10.88
N ILE A 98 -4.79 -15.45 -10.09
CA ILE A 98 -5.40 -16.75 -9.80
C ILE A 98 -5.94 -17.41 -11.07
N ARG A 99 -6.66 -16.63 -11.90
CA ARG A 99 -7.24 -17.13 -13.15
C ARG A 99 -6.16 -17.54 -14.14
N ASP A 100 -5.14 -16.69 -14.31
CA ASP A 100 -4.07 -16.88 -15.28
C ASP A 100 -3.18 -18.07 -14.84
N TYR A 101 -2.94 -18.25 -13.53
CA TYR A 101 -2.33 -19.46 -12.96
C TYR A 101 -3.11 -20.73 -13.32
N ALA A 102 -4.42 -20.74 -13.10
CA ALA A 102 -5.26 -21.89 -13.45
C ALA A 102 -5.27 -22.19 -14.96
N ALA A 103 -5.04 -21.18 -15.80
CA ALA A 103 -4.94 -21.30 -17.26
C ALA A 103 -3.51 -21.63 -17.75
N GLY A 104 -2.51 -21.71 -16.87
CA GLY A 104 -1.12 -21.93 -17.25
C GLY A 104 -0.44 -20.74 -17.92
N ILE A 105 -0.94 -19.52 -17.69
CA ILE A 105 -0.37 -18.27 -18.21
C ILE A 105 0.63 -17.73 -17.18
N PRO A 106 1.94 -17.66 -17.50
CA PRO A 106 2.94 -17.26 -16.54
C PRO A 106 3.01 -15.74 -16.33
N HIS A 107 3.28 -15.36 -15.09
CA HIS A 107 3.71 -14.02 -14.66
C HIS A 107 5.00 -14.17 -13.84
N ASP A 108 5.70 -13.06 -13.56
CA ASP A 108 6.90 -13.08 -12.71
C ASP A 108 6.63 -12.43 -11.36
N VAL A 109 6.59 -11.10 -11.30
CA VAL A 109 6.32 -10.33 -10.07
C VAL A 109 4.94 -9.72 -10.13
N MET A 110 4.19 -9.81 -9.04
CA MET A 110 2.81 -9.32 -8.92
C MET A 110 2.70 -8.38 -7.73
N MET A 111 2.16 -7.17 -7.95
CA MET A 111 1.52 -6.45 -6.86
C MET A 111 0.29 -7.23 -6.38
N SER A 112 0.06 -7.25 -5.07
CA SER A 112 -0.94 -8.13 -4.45
C SER A 112 -1.55 -7.51 -3.20
N SER A 113 -2.75 -7.97 -2.86
CA SER A 113 -3.53 -7.45 -1.73
C SER A 113 -3.45 -8.37 -0.50
N PRO A 114 -3.08 -7.87 0.71
CA PRO A 114 -3.02 -8.69 1.92
C PRO A 114 -4.31 -9.43 2.26
N GLN A 115 -5.46 -8.85 1.92
CA GLN A 115 -6.77 -9.41 2.18
C GLN A 115 -7.11 -10.60 1.27
N LEU A 116 -6.42 -10.74 0.14
CA LEU A 116 -6.62 -11.84 -0.81
C LEU A 116 -5.52 -12.90 -0.70
N MET A 117 -4.52 -12.71 0.15
CA MET A 117 -3.49 -13.71 0.46
C MET A 117 -4.04 -15.09 0.86
N PRO A 118 -5.14 -15.21 1.65
CA PRO A 118 -5.73 -16.53 1.90
C PRO A 118 -6.23 -17.22 0.62
N LYS A 119 -6.77 -16.44 -0.32
CA LYS A 119 -7.25 -16.96 -1.60
C LYS A 119 -6.09 -17.41 -2.49
N HIS A 120 -5.00 -16.64 -2.50
CA HIS A 120 -3.74 -17.03 -3.15
C HIS A 120 -3.12 -18.29 -2.53
N ALA A 121 -3.16 -18.42 -1.19
CA ALA A 121 -2.67 -19.61 -0.50
C ALA A 121 -3.45 -20.87 -0.91
N ILE A 122 -4.78 -20.77 -1.05
CA ILE A 122 -5.62 -21.88 -1.54
C ILE A 122 -5.37 -22.17 -3.01
N ALA A 123 -5.25 -21.13 -3.84
CA ALA A 123 -4.97 -21.28 -5.27
C ALA A 123 -3.58 -21.88 -5.53
N GLY A 124 -2.60 -21.57 -4.68
CA GLY A 124 -1.21 -21.97 -4.85
C GLY A 124 -0.49 -21.20 -5.96
N ASP A 125 -0.99 -20.02 -6.32
CA ASP A 125 -0.51 -19.22 -7.45
C ASP A 125 0.71 -18.35 -7.13
N TYR A 126 1.08 -18.21 -5.86
CA TYR A 126 2.32 -17.53 -5.43
C TYR A 126 3.36 -18.50 -4.83
N LEU A 127 4.63 -18.13 -4.98
CA LEU A 127 5.75 -18.82 -4.33
C LEU A 127 5.81 -18.50 -2.83
N ASP A 128 6.23 -19.49 -2.05
CA ASP A 128 6.66 -19.29 -0.67
C ASP A 128 8.06 -18.65 -0.66
N LEU A 129 8.15 -17.42 -0.13
CA LEU A 129 9.37 -16.62 -0.12
C LEU A 129 10.27 -16.88 1.09
N THR A 130 9.92 -17.84 1.98
CA THR A 130 10.65 -18.11 3.22
C THR A 130 12.13 -18.42 2.97
N SER A 131 12.43 -19.23 1.96
CA SER A 131 13.83 -19.61 1.65
C SER A 131 14.68 -18.44 1.15
N TYR A 132 14.05 -17.45 0.52
CA TYR A 132 14.71 -16.23 0.09
C TYR A 132 14.93 -15.28 1.27
N VAL A 133 13.89 -15.01 2.05
CA VAL A 133 13.93 -14.14 3.24
C VAL A 133 14.86 -14.68 4.32
N ALA A 134 15.00 -16.01 4.46
CA ALA A 134 15.93 -16.63 5.40
C ALA A 134 17.41 -16.28 5.14
N LYS A 135 17.74 -15.76 3.95
CA LYS A 135 19.08 -15.29 3.60
C LYS A 135 19.33 -13.83 4.02
N TRP A 136 18.28 -13.09 4.42
CA TRP A 136 18.43 -11.72 4.88
C TRP A 136 19.21 -11.65 6.20
N PRO A 137 20.06 -10.63 6.36
CA PRO A 137 20.62 -10.31 7.67
C PRO A 137 19.49 -10.08 8.68
N LYS A 138 19.64 -10.58 9.90
CA LYS A 138 18.65 -10.43 10.98
C LYS A 138 18.13 -8.98 11.14
N PRO A 139 18.99 -7.94 11.14
CA PRO A 139 18.51 -6.55 11.23
C PRO A 139 17.54 -6.17 10.11
N ARG A 140 17.77 -6.62 8.87
CA ARG A 140 16.88 -6.35 7.73
C ARG A 140 15.52 -7.03 7.92
N ALA A 141 15.52 -8.28 8.38
CA ALA A 141 14.28 -9.02 8.63
C ALA A 141 13.45 -8.40 9.76
N GLU A 142 14.10 -7.90 10.82
CA GLU A 142 13.43 -7.18 11.91
C GLU A 142 12.91 -5.81 11.46
N ASP A 143 13.66 -5.11 10.60
CA ASP A 143 13.32 -3.77 10.13
C ASP A 143 12.05 -3.70 9.27
N ILE A 144 11.72 -4.78 8.55
CA ILE A 144 10.48 -4.88 7.77
C ILE A 144 9.33 -5.57 8.55
N ASN A 145 9.65 -6.43 9.52
CA ASN A 145 8.68 -7.17 10.33
C ASN A 145 8.36 -6.46 11.64
N TRP A 146 7.78 -5.27 11.56
CA TRP A 146 7.38 -4.49 12.75
C TRP A 146 5.91 -4.10 12.76
N THR A 147 5.19 -4.30 11.65
CA THR A 147 3.76 -4.01 11.52
C THR A 147 2.92 -5.28 11.37
N PRO A 148 1.60 -5.22 11.66
CA PRO A 148 0.69 -6.33 11.38
C PRO A 148 0.65 -6.74 9.90
N VAL A 149 1.06 -5.85 8.98
CA VAL A 149 1.06 -6.09 7.54
C VAL A 149 1.98 -7.24 7.16
N TRP A 150 3.16 -7.33 7.77
CA TRP A 150 4.13 -8.39 7.47
C TRP A 150 3.50 -9.77 7.63
N GLY A 151 2.87 -10.04 8.77
CA GLY A 151 2.22 -11.32 9.06
C GLY A 151 0.99 -11.62 8.21
N LYS A 152 0.51 -10.67 7.40
CA LYS A 152 -0.62 -10.86 6.47
C LYS A 152 -0.19 -11.16 5.04
N LEU A 153 1.02 -10.74 4.66
CA LEU A 153 1.59 -10.96 3.34
C LEU A 153 2.57 -12.15 3.33
N PHE A 154 3.48 -12.19 4.29
CA PHE A 154 4.49 -13.24 4.37
C PHE A 154 3.83 -14.58 4.79
N PRO A 155 4.16 -15.72 4.15
CA PRO A 155 5.31 -15.95 3.27
C PRO A 155 5.07 -15.74 1.76
N LEU A 156 3.88 -15.35 1.33
CA LEU A 156 3.54 -15.28 -0.11
C LEU A 156 3.91 -13.96 -0.77
N GLY A 157 4.06 -12.90 0.02
CA GLY A 157 4.47 -11.59 -0.48
C GLY A 157 5.30 -10.79 0.54
N ILE A 158 5.99 -9.77 0.02
CA ILE A 158 6.77 -8.81 0.80
C ILE A 158 6.06 -7.44 0.80
N PRO A 159 5.85 -6.78 1.95
CA PRO A 159 5.23 -5.46 1.99
C PRO A 159 6.02 -4.40 1.20
N LEU A 160 5.31 -3.61 0.39
CA LEU A 160 5.87 -2.48 -0.37
C LEU A 160 5.67 -1.14 0.33
N GLY A 161 4.54 -0.94 1.01
CA GLY A 161 4.16 0.31 1.69
C GLY A 161 3.57 0.04 3.07
N ILE A 162 3.13 1.09 3.77
CA ILE A 162 2.16 0.98 4.87
C ILE A 162 0.97 1.89 4.59
N HIS A 163 -0.20 1.29 4.56
CA HIS A 163 -1.46 1.96 4.31
C HIS A 163 -2.28 1.89 5.59
N THR A 164 -2.26 2.96 6.36
CA THR A 164 -3.08 3.07 7.58
C THR A 164 -4.12 4.17 7.43
N ARG A 165 -5.01 4.29 8.40
CA ARG A 165 -6.18 5.16 8.37
C ARG A 165 -6.27 5.91 9.67
N THR A 166 -6.53 7.21 9.58
CA THR A 166 -6.65 8.09 10.74
C THR A 166 -7.99 8.81 10.68
N THR A 167 -8.24 9.66 11.66
CA THR A 167 -9.25 10.71 11.54
C THR A 167 -8.54 12.00 11.23
N VAL A 168 -8.88 12.65 10.11
CA VAL A 168 -8.44 14.02 9.83
C VAL A 168 -9.45 15.00 10.44
N TYR A 169 -8.98 16.14 10.93
CA TYR A 169 -9.85 17.17 11.48
C TYR A 169 -9.38 18.58 11.14
N ARG A 170 -10.31 19.53 11.24
CA ARG A 170 -10.10 20.96 11.04
C ARG A 170 -9.66 21.61 12.36
N ARG A 171 -8.34 21.82 12.50
CA ARG A 171 -7.75 22.55 13.64
C ARG A 171 -8.36 23.95 13.78
N ASP A 172 -8.54 24.64 12.66
CA ASP A 172 -9.12 25.98 12.65
C ASP A 172 -10.61 26.01 13.03
N PHE A 173 -11.35 24.91 12.83
CA PHE A 173 -12.72 24.80 13.35
C PHE A 173 -12.72 24.59 14.85
N PHE A 174 -11.80 23.78 15.38
CA PHE A 174 -11.65 23.61 16.83
C PHE A 174 -11.37 24.97 17.48
N GLU A 175 -10.36 25.70 17.00
CA GLU A 175 -10.02 27.03 17.51
C GLU A 175 -11.19 28.03 17.38
N ARG A 176 -11.82 28.10 16.19
CA ARG A 176 -12.92 29.02 15.92
C ARG A 176 -14.10 28.84 16.88
N TYR A 177 -14.36 27.61 17.31
CA TYR A 177 -15.45 27.27 18.21
C TYR A 177 -15.02 27.12 19.67
N GLY A 178 -13.79 27.50 20.00
CA GLY A 178 -13.28 27.56 21.38
C GLY A 178 -12.80 26.23 21.94
N LEU A 179 -12.57 25.22 21.10
CA LEU A 179 -11.87 23.99 21.47
C LEU A 179 -10.35 24.19 21.35
N ASP A 180 -9.60 23.48 22.18
CA ASP A 180 -8.15 23.36 22.05
C ASP A 180 -7.83 22.43 20.86
N PRO A 181 -7.19 22.92 19.77
CA PRO A 181 -6.92 22.12 18.58
C PRO A 181 -5.92 20.99 18.84
N ASP A 182 -5.19 21.02 19.95
CA ASP A 182 -4.25 19.96 20.34
C ASP A 182 -4.89 18.91 21.26
N ARG A 183 -6.18 19.08 21.61
CA ARG A 183 -6.98 18.08 22.35
C ARG A 183 -8.03 17.47 21.44
N VAL A 184 -7.74 16.25 20.99
CA VAL A 184 -8.58 15.45 20.11
C VAL A 184 -9.35 14.38 20.88
N PRO A 185 -10.44 13.82 20.32
CA PRO A 185 -11.13 12.66 20.89
C PRO A 185 -10.19 11.47 21.13
N GLU A 186 -10.31 10.85 22.30
CA GLU A 186 -9.47 9.70 22.70
C GLU A 186 -10.25 8.38 22.72
N ASP A 187 -11.59 8.47 22.75
CA ASP A 187 -12.52 7.34 22.78
C ASP A 187 -13.84 7.66 22.05
N LEU A 188 -14.74 6.68 21.97
CA LEU A 188 -16.01 6.83 21.27
C LEU A 188 -16.94 7.87 21.93
N GLU A 189 -16.85 8.04 23.25
CA GLU A 189 -17.69 8.99 24.00
C GLU A 189 -17.28 10.42 23.67
N SER A 190 -15.99 10.74 23.81
CA SER A 190 -15.42 12.03 23.41
C SER A 190 -15.58 12.30 21.91
N LEU A 191 -15.53 11.26 21.06
CA LEU A 191 -15.78 11.42 19.62
C LEU A 191 -17.21 11.89 19.35
N ILE A 192 -18.21 11.32 20.03
CA ILE A 192 -19.61 11.76 19.94
C ILE A 192 -19.74 13.19 20.44
N GLU A 193 -19.16 13.53 21.60
CA GLU A 193 -19.25 14.87 22.18
C GLU A 193 -18.69 15.95 21.23
N TYR A 194 -17.50 15.73 20.68
CA TYR A 194 -16.90 16.64 19.70
C TYR A 194 -17.75 16.72 18.43
N ALA A 195 -18.21 15.59 17.92
CA ALA A 195 -19.02 15.56 16.70
C ALA A 195 -20.36 16.32 16.90
N GLN A 196 -21.02 16.16 18.05
CA GLN A 196 -22.24 16.91 18.37
C GLN A 196 -21.97 18.40 18.51
N PHE A 197 -20.90 18.80 19.19
CA PHE A 197 -20.55 20.21 19.37
C PHE A 197 -20.17 20.91 18.05
N LEU A 198 -19.55 20.19 17.12
CA LEU A 198 -19.09 20.71 15.84
C LEU A 198 -20.16 20.67 14.74
N THR A 199 -21.23 19.89 14.92
CA THR A 199 -22.35 19.84 13.97
C THR A 199 -23.19 21.11 14.06
N ARG A 200 -23.23 21.89 12.97
CA ARG A 200 -23.76 23.26 12.97
C ARG A 200 -24.48 23.60 11.68
N ASP A 201 -25.60 24.30 11.85
CA ASP A 201 -26.23 25.19 10.87
C ASP A 201 -25.64 26.59 11.13
N THR A 202 -24.88 27.11 10.16
CA THR A 202 -24.09 28.34 10.32
C THR A 202 -24.79 29.58 9.76
N ASP A 203 -25.80 29.41 8.90
CA ASP A 203 -26.57 30.50 8.32
C ASP A 203 -28.03 30.58 8.83
N GLY A 204 -28.48 29.57 9.58
CA GLY A 204 -29.78 29.51 10.24
C GLY A 204 -30.92 29.09 9.30
N ASP A 205 -30.63 28.46 8.16
CA ASP A 205 -31.64 28.03 7.19
C ASP A 205 -32.35 26.71 7.58
N GLY A 206 -31.94 26.08 8.69
CA GLY A 206 -32.44 24.81 9.17
C GLY A 206 -31.74 23.59 8.57
N ARG A 207 -30.65 23.78 7.81
CA ARG A 207 -29.82 22.72 7.23
C ARG A 207 -28.42 22.75 7.84
N THR A 208 -27.85 21.57 8.02
CA THR A 208 -26.49 21.44 8.56
C THR A 208 -25.46 21.77 7.48
N ASP A 209 -24.68 22.83 7.72
CA ASP A 209 -23.56 23.25 6.86
C ASP A 209 -22.28 22.48 7.20
N ILE A 210 -22.01 22.36 8.50
CA ILE A 210 -20.83 21.67 9.03
C ILE A 210 -21.33 20.44 9.79
N TRP A 211 -20.94 19.26 9.33
CA TRP A 211 -21.15 18.02 10.05
C TRP A 211 -19.94 17.73 10.92
N GLY A 212 -20.17 17.36 12.18
CA GLY A 212 -19.10 17.11 13.12
C GLY A 212 -18.22 15.92 12.74
N LEU A 213 -18.81 14.90 12.11
CA LEU A 213 -18.09 13.68 11.73
C LEU A 213 -18.54 13.17 10.36
N GLY A 214 -17.64 13.22 9.39
CA GLY A 214 -17.75 12.54 8.10
C GLY A 214 -17.38 11.06 8.21
N MET A 215 -18.18 10.21 7.55
CA MET A 215 -17.95 8.78 7.37
C MET A 215 -18.58 8.33 6.05
N TYR A 216 -18.24 7.13 5.57
CA TYR A 216 -18.80 6.56 4.35
C TYR A 216 -19.32 5.12 4.56
N PHE A 217 -20.61 4.91 4.27
CA PHE A 217 -21.32 3.64 4.44
C PHE A 217 -21.96 3.15 3.13
N GLY A 218 -21.37 3.50 1.98
CA GLY A 218 -21.81 3.01 0.68
C GLY A 218 -21.44 1.55 0.42
N ALA A 219 -21.84 1.00 -0.73
CA ALA A 219 -21.57 -0.38 -1.09
C ALA A 219 -20.12 -0.53 -1.58
N SER A 220 -19.17 -0.59 -0.65
CA SER A 220 -17.74 -0.68 -0.93
C SER A 220 -17.01 -1.46 0.15
N ARG A 221 -15.88 -2.08 -0.20
CA ARG A 221 -14.94 -2.69 0.75
C ARG A 221 -14.46 -1.70 1.82
N ALA A 222 -14.35 -0.41 1.48
CA ALA A 222 -13.99 0.62 2.46
C ALA A 222 -14.95 0.67 3.67
N THR A 223 -16.21 0.28 3.51
CA THR A 223 -17.21 0.29 4.59
C THR A 223 -16.86 -0.69 5.71
N ILE A 224 -16.50 -1.93 5.39
CA ILE A 224 -16.08 -2.88 6.41
C ILE A 224 -14.72 -2.46 7.01
N GLU A 225 -13.77 -2.03 6.17
CA GLU A 225 -12.39 -1.74 6.56
C GLU A 225 -12.31 -0.55 7.51
N LEU A 226 -12.96 0.55 7.15
CA LEU A 226 -12.73 1.85 7.77
C LEU A 226 -13.80 2.23 8.78
N TYR A 227 -15.01 1.69 8.61
CA TYR A 227 -16.21 2.21 9.26
C TYR A 227 -16.97 1.17 10.08
N PHE A 228 -16.53 -0.09 10.08
CA PHE A 228 -17.10 -1.12 10.92
C PHE A 228 -16.06 -1.86 11.75
N ALA A 229 -14.96 -2.30 11.13
CA ALA A 229 -13.93 -3.06 11.81
C ALA A 229 -13.32 -2.36 13.03
N PRO A 230 -12.94 -1.06 12.97
CA PRO A 230 -12.39 -0.36 14.14
C PRO A 230 -13.34 -0.37 15.33
N TYR A 231 -14.66 -0.29 15.08
CA TYR A 231 -15.68 -0.28 16.13
C TYR A 231 -15.98 -1.67 16.67
N ILE A 232 -15.99 -2.71 15.83
CA ILE A 232 -16.05 -4.09 16.33
C ILE A 232 -14.86 -4.37 17.24
N TRP A 233 -13.65 -3.98 16.84
CA TRP A 233 -12.45 -4.15 17.66
C TRP A 233 -12.50 -3.34 18.96
N ASN A 234 -13.14 -2.16 18.94
CA ASN A 234 -13.38 -1.38 20.14
C ASN A 234 -14.24 -2.12 21.18
N PHE A 235 -15.16 -2.95 20.72
CA PHE A 235 -16.03 -3.77 21.56
C PHE A 235 -15.51 -5.21 21.73
N ASP A 236 -14.21 -5.43 21.52
CA ASP A 236 -13.54 -6.73 21.65
C ASP A 236 -14.10 -7.85 20.76
N GLY A 237 -14.76 -7.47 19.66
CA GLY A 237 -15.36 -8.39 18.70
C GLY A 237 -14.43 -8.80 17.56
N LYS A 238 -14.93 -9.73 16.76
CA LYS A 238 -14.31 -10.22 15.52
C LYS A 238 -15.29 -10.07 14.37
N LEU A 239 -14.77 -9.91 13.15
CA LEU A 239 -15.58 -9.98 11.93
C LEU A 239 -15.74 -11.43 11.44
N TRP A 240 -14.69 -12.22 11.66
CA TRP A 240 -14.59 -13.63 11.29
C TRP A 240 -13.63 -14.31 12.26
N ASP A 241 -13.96 -15.53 12.65
CA ASP A 241 -13.26 -16.29 13.66
C ASP A 241 -12.37 -17.37 13.03
N PRO A 242 -11.03 -17.26 13.17
CA PRO A 242 -10.09 -18.20 12.57
C PRO A 242 -10.17 -19.63 13.13
N GLU A 243 -10.65 -19.81 14.36
CA GLU A 243 -10.74 -21.14 14.97
C GLU A 243 -11.91 -21.94 14.40
N THR A 244 -13.06 -21.28 14.25
CA THR A 244 -14.27 -21.92 13.72
C THR A 244 -14.41 -21.79 12.21
N LYS A 245 -13.61 -20.91 11.57
CA LYS A 245 -13.72 -20.51 10.16
C LYS A 245 -15.11 -19.99 9.80
N ARG A 246 -15.66 -19.11 10.62
CA ARG A 246 -17.02 -18.56 10.48
C ARG A 246 -17.01 -17.04 10.62
N ALA A 247 -17.90 -16.35 9.92
CA ALA A 247 -18.24 -14.97 10.25
C ALA A 247 -18.80 -14.88 11.67
N ASP A 248 -18.44 -13.80 12.37
CA ASP A 248 -18.77 -13.53 13.79
C ASP A 248 -19.18 -12.05 14.00
N PHE A 249 -19.50 -11.35 12.90
CA PHE A 249 -19.82 -9.93 12.92
C PHE A 249 -21.21 -9.60 13.49
N ALA A 250 -22.06 -10.60 13.76
CA ALA A 250 -23.36 -10.43 14.43
C ALA A 250 -23.30 -10.76 15.94
N SER A 251 -22.10 -10.94 16.49
CA SER A 251 -21.88 -11.04 17.95
C SER A 251 -22.35 -9.80 18.71
N GLU A 252 -22.37 -9.86 20.05
CA GLU A 252 -22.73 -8.71 20.90
C GLU A 252 -21.89 -7.46 20.57
N ALA A 253 -20.60 -7.66 20.28
CA ALA A 253 -19.69 -6.61 19.85
C ALA A 253 -20.09 -6.03 18.48
N GLY A 254 -20.47 -6.89 17.54
CA GLY A 254 -21.02 -6.51 16.24
C GLY A 254 -22.27 -5.64 16.36
N VAL A 255 -23.22 -6.06 17.19
CA VAL A 255 -24.45 -5.29 17.48
C VAL A 255 -24.12 -3.93 18.08
N LYS A 256 -23.19 -3.84 19.03
CA LYS A 256 -22.73 -2.56 19.62
C LYS A 256 -22.06 -1.65 18.59
N ALA A 257 -21.21 -2.21 17.73
CA ALA A 257 -20.55 -1.46 16.66
C ALA A 257 -21.56 -0.91 15.65
N THR A 258 -22.53 -1.72 15.22
CA THR A 258 -23.59 -1.26 14.32
C THR A 258 -24.52 -0.26 14.98
N ARG A 259 -24.83 -0.42 16.28
CA ARG A 259 -25.60 0.57 17.05
C ARG A 259 -24.89 1.92 17.08
N PHE A 260 -23.59 1.93 17.38
CA PHE A 260 -22.78 3.14 17.37
C PHE A 260 -22.83 3.85 16.01
N VAL A 261 -22.58 3.11 14.92
CA VAL A 261 -22.67 3.65 13.55
C VAL A 261 -24.07 4.17 13.23
N TYR A 262 -25.12 3.42 13.60
CA TYR A 262 -26.50 3.85 13.42
C TYR A 262 -26.78 5.14 14.18
N ASP A 263 -26.33 5.27 15.42
CA ASP A 263 -26.57 6.43 16.27
C ASP A 263 -25.97 7.70 15.67
N LEU A 264 -24.74 7.63 15.16
CA LEU A 264 -24.08 8.79 14.53
C LEU A 264 -24.90 9.40 13.39
N VAL A 265 -25.52 8.54 12.56
CA VAL A 265 -26.32 8.95 11.40
C VAL A 265 -27.75 9.32 11.80
N ASN A 266 -28.44 8.43 12.53
CA ASN A 266 -29.89 8.48 12.70
C ASN A 266 -30.37 9.08 14.02
N THR A 267 -29.52 9.11 15.05
CA THR A 267 -29.92 9.55 16.40
C THR A 267 -29.23 10.86 16.78
N TYR A 268 -27.90 10.90 16.77
CA TYR A 268 -27.11 12.10 17.03
C TYR A 268 -27.08 13.04 15.83
N LYS A 269 -27.26 12.51 14.60
CA LYS A 269 -27.24 13.27 13.34
C LYS A 269 -25.98 14.13 13.19
N VAL A 270 -24.84 13.55 13.56
CA VAL A 270 -23.51 14.19 13.44
C VAL A 270 -22.78 13.75 12.18
N THR A 271 -23.28 12.70 11.54
CA THR A 271 -22.86 12.20 10.23
C THR A 271 -24.06 12.30 9.27
N PRO A 272 -23.87 12.80 8.04
CA PRO A 272 -24.96 13.01 7.10
C PRO A 272 -25.63 11.70 6.65
N GLU A 273 -26.94 11.73 6.42
CA GLU A 273 -27.68 10.58 5.85
C GLU A 273 -27.15 10.17 4.47
N TRP A 274 -26.65 11.12 3.66
CA TRP A 274 -26.06 10.83 2.35
C TRP A 274 -24.71 10.12 2.42
N SER A 275 -24.16 9.86 3.62
CA SER A 275 -22.97 9.03 3.80
C SER A 275 -23.15 7.59 3.28
N THR A 276 -24.38 7.12 3.04
CA THR A 276 -24.67 5.77 2.55
C THR A 276 -24.65 5.66 1.02
N VAL A 277 -24.42 6.75 0.27
CA VAL A 277 -24.47 6.80 -1.20
C VAL A 277 -23.27 7.55 -1.76
N GLY A 278 -22.92 7.31 -3.02
CA GLY A 278 -21.74 7.90 -3.68
C GLY A 278 -20.49 7.04 -3.49
N THR A 279 -19.33 7.63 -3.74
CA THR A 279 -18.03 6.98 -3.53
C THR A 279 -17.35 7.43 -2.25
N TYR A 280 -16.43 6.62 -1.75
CA TYR A 280 -15.65 6.93 -0.55
C TYR A 280 -14.86 8.25 -0.67
N ASP A 281 -14.26 8.52 -1.81
CA ASP A 281 -13.51 9.75 -2.07
C ASP A 281 -14.42 10.99 -2.10
N GLU A 282 -15.56 10.88 -2.80
CA GLU A 282 -16.56 11.95 -2.86
C GLU A 282 -17.14 12.25 -1.48
N VAL A 283 -17.62 11.22 -0.79
CA VAL A 283 -18.27 11.36 0.52
C VAL A 283 -17.28 11.78 1.58
N GLY A 284 -16.03 11.30 1.52
CA GLY A 284 -15.00 11.54 2.52
C GLY A 284 -14.13 12.75 2.23
N LEU A 285 -13.11 12.55 1.38
CA LEU A 285 -12.06 13.55 1.12
C LEU A 285 -12.65 14.86 0.55
N ILE A 286 -13.47 14.78 -0.50
CA ILE A 286 -13.94 15.98 -1.20
C ILE A 286 -14.79 16.85 -0.27
N ASN A 287 -15.71 16.25 0.50
CA ASN A 287 -16.50 16.97 1.49
C ASN A 287 -15.64 17.56 2.63
N PHE A 288 -14.60 16.84 3.08
CA PHE A 288 -13.66 17.39 4.06
C PHE A 288 -12.91 18.63 3.51
N LEU A 289 -12.36 18.53 2.30
CA LEU A 289 -11.65 19.64 1.65
C LEU A 289 -12.57 20.84 1.36
N ASN A 290 -13.85 20.60 1.08
CA ASN A 290 -14.86 21.64 0.92
C ASN A 290 -15.30 22.30 2.24
N GLY A 291 -14.86 21.77 3.38
CA GLY A 291 -15.19 22.30 4.70
C GLY A 291 -16.55 21.87 5.23
N THR A 292 -17.18 20.87 4.60
CA THR A 292 -18.45 20.27 5.04
C THR A 292 -18.28 19.43 6.31
N TYR A 293 -17.06 18.98 6.61
CA TYR A 293 -16.75 18.18 7.79
C TYR A 293 -15.77 18.88 8.72
N ALA A 294 -16.05 18.81 10.03
CA ALA A 294 -15.10 19.19 11.06
C ALA A 294 -14.08 18.08 11.36
N MET A 295 -14.53 16.83 11.37
CA MET A 295 -13.71 15.62 11.47
C MET A 295 -14.13 14.61 10.40
N PHE A 296 -13.21 13.80 9.90
CA PHE A 296 -13.49 12.74 8.93
C PHE A 296 -12.66 11.49 9.25
N THR A 297 -13.34 10.41 9.65
CA THR A 297 -12.71 9.12 9.95
C THR A 297 -12.49 8.31 8.68
N GLY A 298 -11.41 7.53 8.66
CA GLY A 298 -11.01 6.75 7.49
C GLY A 298 -10.05 7.52 6.58
N PHE A 299 -9.50 8.65 7.00
CA PHE A 299 -8.54 9.38 6.18
C PHE A 299 -7.27 8.55 5.94
N GLY A 300 -6.96 8.26 4.67
CA GLY A 300 -5.76 7.51 4.28
C GLY A 300 -4.55 8.40 4.05
N SER A 301 -3.35 7.85 4.25
CA SER A 301 -2.11 8.64 4.10
C SER A 301 -1.84 9.07 2.64
N TYR A 302 -2.45 8.43 1.65
CA TYR A 302 -2.44 8.88 0.24
C TYR A 302 -3.23 10.18 0.01
N TRP A 303 -4.00 10.65 1.00
CA TRP A 303 -4.69 11.94 0.97
C TRP A 303 -3.94 13.07 1.68
N ILE A 304 -2.73 12.82 2.19
CA ILE A 304 -1.90 13.88 2.79
C ILE A 304 -1.51 14.94 1.74
N GLY A 305 -1.16 14.52 0.52
CA GLY A 305 -0.81 15.43 -0.58
C GLY A 305 -1.87 16.50 -0.86
N PRO A 306 -3.15 16.15 -1.04
CA PRO A 306 -4.24 17.11 -1.14
C PRO A 306 -4.35 18.14 0.00
N LEU A 307 -3.91 17.82 1.23
CA LEU A 307 -3.86 18.80 2.32
C LEU A 307 -2.73 19.82 2.10
N GLU A 308 -1.57 19.37 1.61
CA GLU A 308 -0.44 20.25 1.29
C GLU A 308 -0.80 21.16 0.11
N ASP A 309 -1.40 20.63 -0.96
CA ASP A 309 -1.83 21.41 -2.13
C ASP A 309 -2.80 22.54 -1.75
N LYS A 310 -3.64 22.30 -0.74
CA LYS A 310 -4.58 23.29 -0.21
C LYS A 310 -3.95 24.28 0.77
N GLY A 311 -2.68 24.07 1.14
CA GLY A 311 -1.96 24.85 2.15
C GLY A 311 -2.47 24.62 3.58
N TRP A 312 -3.14 23.49 3.83
CA TRP A 312 -3.71 23.14 5.14
C TRP A 312 -2.71 22.45 6.07
N VAL A 313 -1.61 21.99 5.48
CA VAL A 313 -0.38 21.59 6.14
C VAL A 313 0.77 22.27 5.40
N THR A 314 1.97 22.26 5.98
CA THR A 314 3.16 22.85 5.34
C THR A 314 4.37 21.96 5.56
N GLY A 315 5.06 21.57 4.50
CA GLY A 315 6.25 20.71 4.56
C GLY A 315 5.94 19.30 5.07
N ILE A 316 4.69 18.85 4.96
CA ILE A 316 4.27 17.50 5.32
C ILE A 316 4.37 16.57 4.11
N PHE A 317 4.03 17.03 2.90
CA PHE A 317 4.14 16.21 1.70
C PHE A 317 4.82 16.95 0.53
N PRO A 318 6.02 16.52 0.09
CA PRO A 318 6.87 15.49 0.69
C PRO A 318 7.37 15.90 2.10
N PRO A 319 7.70 14.93 2.98
CA PRO A 319 8.06 15.20 4.36
C PRO A 319 9.30 16.08 4.49
N LYS A 320 9.23 17.09 5.37
CA LYS A 320 10.36 17.97 5.74
C LYS A 320 10.49 18.05 7.27
N PRO A 321 11.69 18.29 7.82
CA PRO A 321 11.90 18.39 9.27
C PRO A 321 11.13 19.53 9.95
N TYR A 322 10.73 20.56 9.20
CA TYR A 322 9.90 21.67 9.68
C TYR A 322 8.40 21.46 9.39
N GLY A 323 8.03 20.26 8.92
CA GLY A 323 6.67 19.90 8.56
C GLY A 323 5.70 20.11 9.71
N LYS A 324 4.57 20.75 9.45
CA LYS A 324 3.56 21.04 10.47
C LYS A 324 2.14 21.05 9.93
N ALA A 325 1.21 20.61 10.76
CA ALA A 325 -0.21 20.85 10.59
C ALA A 325 -0.54 22.31 10.89
N THR A 326 -1.41 22.93 10.07
CA THR A 326 -1.83 24.32 10.25
C THR A 326 -3.34 24.44 10.34
N VAL A 327 -4.05 24.14 9.26
CA VAL A 327 -5.52 24.19 9.18
C VAL A 327 -6.15 22.83 9.45
N ALA A 328 -5.48 21.75 9.02
CA ALA A 328 -5.92 20.39 9.25
C ALA A 328 -4.80 19.55 9.84
N ASP A 329 -5.18 18.53 10.61
CA ASP A 329 -4.28 17.58 11.27
C ASP A 329 -4.99 16.23 11.40
N VAL A 330 -4.27 15.22 11.86
CA VAL A 330 -4.79 13.87 12.04
C VAL A 330 -4.72 13.43 13.49
N PHE A 331 -5.53 12.46 13.86
CA PHE A 331 -5.36 11.68 15.08
C PHE A 331 -5.66 10.20 14.84
N VAL A 332 -5.06 9.35 15.66
CA VAL A 332 -5.28 7.89 15.67
C VAL A 332 -6.74 7.62 16.02
N ALA A 333 -7.34 6.55 15.49
CA ALA A 333 -8.76 6.27 15.73
C ALA A 333 -9.10 6.31 17.23
N ALA A 334 -10.13 7.08 17.60
CA ALA A 334 -10.63 7.27 18.97
C ALA A 334 -11.36 6.02 19.49
N THR A 335 -10.70 4.87 19.42
CA THR A 335 -11.16 3.57 19.90
C THR A 335 -10.26 3.18 21.07
N LYS A 336 -10.76 2.38 22.03
CA LYS A 336 -9.95 1.90 23.17
C LYS A 336 -8.72 1.08 22.77
N PRO A 337 -8.72 0.24 21.70
CA PRO A 337 -7.48 -0.36 21.20
C PRO A 337 -6.62 0.61 20.37
N GLN A 338 -7.14 1.81 20.04
CA GLN A 338 -6.54 2.75 19.09
C GLN A 338 -6.12 2.05 17.78
N ALA A 339 -6.97 1.11 17.36
CA ALA A 339 -6.72 0.21 16.25
C ALA A 339 -7.54 0.64 15.03
N GLN A 340 -6.82 1.16 14.04
CA GLN A 340 -7.32 1.49 12.70
C GLN A 340 -7.01 0.35 11.75
N PHE A 341 -7.72 0.33 10.64
CA PHE A 341 -7.33 -0.51 9.52
C PHE A 341 -5.94 -0.12 9.01
N THR A 342 -5.06 -1.11 9.00
CA THR A 342 -3.70 -1.02 8.45
C THR A 342 -3.43 -2.20 7.53
N ASN A 343 -3.07 -1.90 6.28
CA ASN A 343 -2.66 -2.85 5.26
C ASN A 343 -1.43 -2.32 4.50
N ALA A 344 -1.12 -2.93 3.36
CA ALA A 344 -0.15 -2.46 2.38
C ALA A 344 -0.47 -3.08 1.03
N TRP A 345 0.34 -2.75 0.02
CA TRP A 345 0.55 -3.65 -1.11
C TRP A 345 1.65 -4.65 -0.80
N GLY A 346 1.51 -5.86 -1.35
CA GLY A 346 2.55 -6.87 -1.35
C GLY A 346 3.19 -7.05 -2.71
N LEU A 347 4.46 -7.43 -2.73
CA LEU A 347 5.17 -7.95 -3.89
C LEU A 347 5.28 -9.47 -3.76
N SER A 348 4.64 -10.18 -4.68
CA SER A 348 4.57 -11.64 -4.71
C SER A 348 5.21 -12.17 -6.00
N ILE A 349 5.71 -13.40 -5.99
CA ILE A 349 6.24 -14.06 -7.20
C ILE A 349 5.24 -15.11 -7.64
N ASN A 350 4.78 -15.03 -8.89
CA ASN A 350 3.84 -16.01 -9.43
C ASN A 350 4.53 -17.38 -9.58
N LYS A 351 3.79 -18.44 -9.23
CA LYS A 351 4.27 -19.82 -9.16
C LYS A 351 4.73 -20.38 -10.51
N LEU A 352 4.25 -19.81 -11.62
CA LEU A 352 4.62 -20.20 -12.98
C LEU A 352 5.81 -19.40 -13.54
N SER A 353 6.40 -18.47 -12.77
CA SER A 353 7.59 -17.74 -13.21
C SER A 353 8.71 -18.72 -13.57
N GLU A 354 9.31 -18.52 -14.76
CA GLU A 354 10.52 -19.22 -15.18
C GLU A 354 11.80 -18.55 -14.62
N HIS A 355 11.64 -17.40 -13.96
CA HIS A 355 12.70 -16.52 -13.46
C HIS A 355 12.50 -16.11 -11.98
N PRO A 356 12.29 -17.06 -11.05
CA PRO A 356 11.97 -16.74 -9.65
C PRO A 356 13.14 -16.08 -8.91
N ASP A 357 14.39 -16.40 -9.27
CA ASP A 357 15.56 -15.81 -8.63
C ASP A 357 15.77 -14.36 -9.07
N GLU A 358 15.61 -14.06 -10.36
CA GLU A 358 15.62 -12.70 -10.90
C GLU A 358 14.45 -11.87 -10.37
N SER A 359 13.27 -12.48 -10.26
CA SER A 359 12.08 -11.88 -9.65
C SER A 359 12.31 -11.51 -8.19
N PHE A 360 12.86 -12.43 -7.38
CA PHE A 360 13.18 -12.11 -5.99
C PHE A 360 14.29 -11.06 -5.90
N LYS A 361 15.28 -11.08 -6.80
CA LYS A 361 16.31 -10.04 -6.85
C LYS A 361 15.71 -8.65 -7.08
N PHE A 362 14.69 -8.55 -7.93
CA PHE A 362 13.96 -7.30 -8.15
C PHE A 362 13.17 -6.87 -6.91
N ILE A 363 12.45 -7.79 -6.26
CA ILE A 363 11.77 -7.51 -4.98
C ILE A 363 12.77 -7.06 -3.92
N ASP A 364 13.88 -7.77 -3.76
CA ASP A 364 14.94 -7.45 -2.79
C ASP A 364 15.54 -6.07 -3.03
N PHE A 365 15.67 -5.67 -4.29
CA PHE A 365 16.15 -4.35 -4.69
C PHE A 365 15.15 -3.23 -4.38
N ILE A 366 13.87 -3.46 -4.68
CA ILE A 366 12.79 -2.49 -4.38
C ILE A 366 12.69 -2.25 -2.88
N VAL A 367 12.78 -3.29 -2.07
CA VAL A 367 12.50 -3.24 -0.62
C VAL A 367 13.78 -2.89 0.16
N THR A 368 14.39 -1.76 -0.22
CA THR A 368 15.59 -1.17 0.39
C THR A 368 15.32 0.24 0.91
N PRO A 369 16.05 0.72 1.95
CA PRO A 369 15.88 2.08 2.45
C PRO A 369 15.99 3.16 1.37
N GLU A 370 16.90 2.99 0.41
CA GLU A 370 17.17 3.94 -0.67
C GLU A 370 16.02 4.09 -1.66
N ARG A 371 15.20 3.05 -1.84
CA ARG A 371 14.04 3.03 -2.76
C ARG A 371 12.73 3.31 -2.05
N LEU A 372 12.61 2.89 -0.80
CA LEU A 372 11.37 3.07 -0.04
C LEU A 372 11.25 4.44 0.61
N VAL A 373 12.36 5.20 0.73
CA VAL A 373 12.32 6.57 1.28
C VAL A 373 11.48 7.53 0.43
N ASP A 374 11.44 7.34 -0.89
CA ASP A 374 10.70 8.19 -1.83
C ASP A 374 9.49 7.46 -2.46
N TYR A 375 9.10 6.31 -1.91
CA TYR A 375 7.92 5.58 -2.37
C TYR A 375 6.64 6.42 -2.16
N PRO A 376 5.95 6.82 -3.24
CA PRO A 376 4.95 7.88 -3.15
C PRO A 376 3.57 7.39 -2.71
N ASP A 377 3.25 6.10 -2.83
CA ASP A 377 1.96 5.59 -2.36
C ASP A 377 1.86 5.74 -0.85
N ALA A 378 1.06 6.72 -0.45
CA ALA A 378 0.75 7.03 0.93
C ALA A 378 1.95 7.48 1.80
N GLY A 379 3.18 7.54 1.27
CA GLY A 379 4.37 8.16 1.86
C GLY A 379 4.77 7.65 3.25
N LEU A 380 4.18 6.55 3.74
CA LEU A 380 4.54 5.96 5.03
C LEU A 380 5.61 4.89 4.81
N PRO A 381 6.79 5.02 5.42
CA PRO A 381 7.86 4.06 5.20
C PRO A 381 7.55 2.68 5.73
N THR A 382 7.76 1.66 4.90
CA THR A 382 7.59 0.25 5.25
C THR A 382 8.65 -0.26 6.22
N LEU A 383 9.87 0.30 6.15
CA LEU A 383 10.98 -0.06 7.02
C LEU A 383 10.95 0.81 8.29
N LEU A 384 11.09 0.18 9.46
CA LEU A 384 11.06 0.88 10.75
C LEU A 384 12.17 1.92 10.85
N SER A 385 13.37 1.59 10.39
CA SER A 385 14.56 2.44 10.40
C SER A 385 14.40 3.73 9.61
N LEU A 386 13.52 3.75 8.59
CA LEU A 386 13.25 4.98 7.84
C LEU A 386 12.53 6.02 8.70
N TRP A 387 11.78 5.61 9.73
CA TRP A 387 11.08 6.51 10.63
C TRP A 387 12.03 7.37 11.49
N ASP A 388 13.30 6.97 11.65
CA ASP A 388 14.32 7.75 12.38
C ASP A 388 14.76 9.02 11.63
N LYS A 389 14.34 9.19 10.37
CA LYS A 389 14.66 10.38 9.58
C LYS A 389 14.07 11.65 10.22
N PRO A 390 14.82 12.77 10.27
CA PRO A 390 14.35 14.01 10.92
C PRO A 390 12.99 14.51 10.41
N GLU A 391 12.69 14.34 9.13
CA GLU A 391 11.43 14.72 8.51
C GLU A 391 10.20 13.90 8.98
N LEU A 392 10.42 12.71 9.53
CA LEU A 392 9.38 11.84 10.08
C LEU A 392 9.26 11.91 11.61
N GLN A 393 10.13 12.70 12.25
CA GLN A 393 10.10 12.97 13.70
C GLN A 393 9.11 14.09 14.08
N THR A 394 8.42 14.69 13.10
CA THR A 394 7.39 15.69 13.35
C THR A 394 6.17 15.07 14.03
N ASP A 395 5.45 15.85 14.84
CA ASP A 395 4.23 15.39 15.54
C ASP A 395 3.22 14.72 14.59
N PHE A 396 3.04 15.28 13.40
CA PHE A 396 2.16 14.72 12.37
C PHE A 396 2.54 13.29 11.98
N TYR A 397 3.82 13.03 11.69
CA TYR A 397 4.28 11.69 11.31
C TYR A 397 4.36 10.74 12.51
N GLN A 398 4.63 11.22 13.72
CA GLN A 398 4.59 10.36 14.91
C GLN A 398 3.18 9.82 15.20
N LYS A 399 2.12 10.56 14.86
CA LYS A 399 0.74 10.04 14.89
C LYS A 399 0.53 8.92 13.86
N TRP A 400 1.09 9.06 12.66
CA TRP A 400 1.05 8.01 11.63
C TRP A 400 1.87 6.77 12.01
N LEU A 401 3.04 6.93 12.64
CA LEU A 401 3.82 5.82 13.20
C LEU A 401 3.02 5.07 14.24
N LYS A 402 2.41 5.78 15.20
CA LYS A 402 1.51 5.20 16.19
C LYS A 402 0.36 4.45 15.51
N ALA A 403 -0.26 5.04 14.49
CA ALA A 403 -1.34 4.39 13.74
C ALA A 403 -0.87 3.09 13.04
N ALA A 404 0.34 3.09 12.47
CA ALA A 404 0.92 1.90 11.84
C ALA A 404 1.23 0.79 12.86
N MET A 405 1.81 1.15 14.02
CA MET A 405 2.18 0.19 15.08
C MET A 405 0.97 -0.52 15.70
N TYR A 406 -0.10 0.22 15.98
CA TYR A 406 -1.30 -0.31 16.66
C TYR A 406 -2.43 -0.69 15.70
N GLY A 407 -2.18 -0.58 14.40
CA GLY A 407 -3.13 -0.97 13.37
C GLY A 407 -3.56 -2.43 13.47
N LYS A 408 -4.70 -2.73 12.86
CA LYS A 408 -5.18 -4.11 12.65
C LYS A 408 -5.49 -4.31 11.17
N SER A 409 -5.15 -5.48 10.67
CA SER A 409 -5.50 -5.88 9.31
C SER A 409 -6.80 -6.67 9.29
N MET A 410 -7.36 -6.84 8.10
CA MET A 410 -8.60 -7.57 7.91
C MET A 410 -8.50 -9.07 8.20
N PRO A 411 -9.65 -9.75 8.44
CA PRO A 411 -9.66 -11.18 8.70
C PRO A 411 -9.00 -11.96 7.57
N TYR A 412 -8.36 -13.06 7.93
CA TYR A 412 -7.60 -13.90 7.01
C TYR A 412 -8.49 -15.04 6.49
N THR A 413 -9.42 -14.68 5.61
CA THR A 413 -10.44 -15.55 5.00
C THR A 413 -10.32 -15.50 3.48
N ALA A 414 -10.49 -16.64 2.81
CA ALA A 414 -10.50 -16.73 1.34
C ALA A 414 -11.71 -16.04 0.71
N TYR A 415 -12.79 -15.90 1.47
CA TYR A 415 -14.02 -15.21 1.09
C TYR A 415 -14.13 -13.81 1.73
N TYR A 416 -13.00 -13.08 1.82
CA TYR A 416 -12.97 -11.71 2.35
C TYR A 416 -13.86 -10.76 1.54
N GLY A 417 -13.83 -10.83 0.21
CA GLY A 417 -14.64 -9.96 -0.65
C GLY A 417 -16.13 -10.13 -0.38
N GLU A 418 -16.56 -11.38 -0.26
CA GLU A 418 -17.93 -11.75 0.05
C GLU A 418 -18.32 -11.34 1.48
N LEU A 419 -17.39 -11.41 2.44
CA LEU A 419 -17.60 -10.93 3.81
C LEU A 419 -17.80 -9.41 3.82
N ALA A 420 -16.97 -8.68 3.08
CA ALA A 420 -17.04 -7.23 2.94
C ALA A 420 -18.37 -6.79 2.34
N ASP A 421 -18.78 -7.43 1.23
CA ASP A 421 -20.05 -7.14 0.55
C ASP A 421 -21.26 -7.45 1.45
N THR A 422 -21.20 -8.58 2.17
CA THR A 422 -22.25 -8.98 3.13
C THR A 422 -22.42 -7.95 4.24
N VAL A 423 -21.32 -7.53 4.86
CA VAL A 423 -21.33 -6.52 5.93
C VAL A 423 -21.81 -5.16 5.41
N ALA A 424 -21.31 -4.71 4.26
CA ALA A 424 -21.73 -3.45 3.66
C ALA A 424 -23.24 -3.45 3.38
N ALA A 425 -23.77 -4.54 2.81
CA ALA A 425 -25.20 -4.69 2.56
C ALA A 425 -26.03 -4.69 3.86
N ALA A 426 -25.56 -5.38 4.91
CA ALA A 426 -26.23 -5.41 6.20
C ALA A 426 -26.30 -4.00 6.83
N LEU A 427 -25.18 -3.26 6.83
CA LEU A 427 -25.12 -1.90 7.36
C LEU A 427 -25.99 -0.95 6.55
N GLN A 428 -25.98 -1.03 5.22
CA GLN A 428 -26.87 -0.22 4.38
C GLN A 428 -28.34 -0.51 4.66
N GLU A 429 -28.72 -1.79 4.78
CA GLU A 429 -30.10 -2.15 5.08
C GLU A 429 -30.55 -1.57 6.43
N ILE A 430 -29.70 -1.68 7.46
CA ILE A 430 -29.95 -1.15 8.80
C ILE A 430 -30.05 0.38 8.79
N LEU A 431 -29.08 1.07 8.17
CA LEU A 431 -29.00 2.54 8.19
C LEU A 431 -30.14 3.19 7.40
N ILE A 432 -30.46 2.65 6.23
CA ILE A 432 -31.44 3.23 5.31
C ILE A 432 -32.87 2.83 5.70
N LYS A 433 -33.11 1.54 5.96
CA LYS A 433 -34.47 1.04 6.25
C LYS A 433 -34.83 1.08 7.73
N LYS A 434 -33.87 1.38 8.61
CA LYS A 434 -34.06 1.49 10.07
C LYS A 434 -34.67 0.21 10.68
N VAL A 435 -34.20 -0.93 10.18
CA VAL A 435 -34.63 -2.28 10.60
C VAL A 435 -33.89 -2.73 11.88
N PRO A 436 -34.41 -3.74 12.61
CA PRO A 436 -33.78 -4.22 13.83
C PRO A 436 -32.33 -4.72 13.62
N ILE A 437 -31.38 -4.10 14.32
CA ILE A 437 -29.93 -4.34 14.14
C ILE A 437 -29.55 -5.81 14.31
N GLU A 438 -29.87 -6.40 15.46
CA GLU A 438 -29.46 -7.76 15.81
C GLU A 438 -30.02 -8.80 14.83
N ALA A 439 -31.32 -8.74 14.54
CA ALA A 439 -31.96 -9.67 13.62
C ALA A 439 -31.41 -9.54 12.19
N THR A 440 -31.15 -8.31 11.73
CA THR A 440 -30.60 -8.08 10.39
C THR A 440 -29.14 -8.54 10.29
N LEU A 441 -28.28 -8.18 11.25
CA LEU A 441 -26.90 -8.69 11.26
C LEU A 441 -26.86 -10.22 11.27
N LYS A 442 -27.68 -10.84 12.12
CA LYS A 442 -27.72 -12.30 12.24
C LYS A 442 -28.15 -12.98 10.95
N LYS A 443 -29.17 -12.44 10.27
CA LYS A 443 -29.59 -12.91 8.94
C LYS A 443 -28.42 -12.91 7.95
N PHE A 444 -27.71 -11.79 7.80
CA PHE A 444 -26.59 -11.68 6.85
C PHE A 444 -25.41 -12.58 7.25
N GLU A 445 -25.11 -12.69 8.54
CA GLU A 445 -24.07 -13.60 9.05
C GLU A 445 -24.40 -15.07 8.75
N ASP A 446 -25.66 -15.49 8.96
CA ASP A 446 -26.11 -16.84 8.67
C ASP A 446 -26.08 -17.14 7.16
N GLU A 447 -26.46 -16.18 6.32
CA GLU A 447 -26.36 -16.30 4.86
C GLU A 447 -24.91 -16.44 4.37
N TYR A 448 -23.98 -15.67 4.94
CA TYR A 448 -22.55 -15.83 4.66
C TYR A 448 -22.06 -17.20 5.12
N ASN A 449 -22.31 -17.55 6.38
CA ASN A 449 -21.85 -18.80 6.97
C ASN A 449 -22.45 -20.03 6.29
N ALA A 450 -23.67 -19.96 5.75
CA ALA A 450 -24.27 -21.07 5.00
C ALA A 450 -23.51 -21.39 3.69
N LYS A 451 -22.80 -20.42 3.12
CA LYS A 451 -22.06 -20.57 1.86
C LYS A 451 -20.56 -20.74 2.04
N TYR A 452 -19.99 -20.07 3.03
CA TYR A 452 -18.55 -19.85 3.15
C TYR A 452 -17.95 -20.34 4.47
N ALA A 453 -18.77 -20.77 5.43
CA ALA A 453 -18.22 -21.32 6.66
C ALA A 453 -17.42 -22.61 6.40
N GLY A 454 -16.35 -22.78 7.18
CA GLY A 454 -15.53 -23.97 7.13
C GLY A 454 -14.42 -23.95 6.09
N GLU A 455 -14.30 -22.85 5.32
CA GLU A 455 -13.32 -22.57 4.24
C GLU A 455 -12.33 -23.69 3.91
#